data_AF-A0A7T8QWT7-F1
#
_entry.id   AF-A0A7T8QWT7-F1
#
_cell.length_a   1.000
_cell.length_b   1.000
_cell.length_c   1.000
_cell.angle_alpha   90.00
_cell.angle_beta   90.00
_cell.angle_gamma   90.00
#
_symmetry.space_group_name_H-M   'P 1'
#
loop_
_entity.id
_entity.type
_entity.pdbx_description
1 polymer ?
#
loop_
_entity_poly.entity_id
_entity_poly.type
_entity_poly.pdbx_seq_one_letter_code
_entity_poly.pdbx_strand_id
1 'polypeptide(L)' 'ETHTLMVHKDSSSGYGLTLFGYCPVYVQTVKARGAADRAGIKERDIILQVNGRNVTEASHDQVVDFIQ' A
#
# COMPACT_ATOMS: atom_id res chain seq x y z
N GLU A 1 -8.22 4.21 13.95
CA GLU A 1 -6.86 4.65 14.31
C GLU A 1 -5.98 4.60 13.07
N THR A 2 -5.05 5.54 12.93
CA THR A 2 -4.15 5.59 11.77
C THR A 2 -2.80 5.01 12.17
N HIS A 3 -2.27 4.12 11.34
CA HIS A 3 -0.96 3.49 11.56
C HIS A 3 -0.02 3.85 10.42
N THR A 4 1.23 4.19 10.76
CA THR A 4 2.32 4.36 9.79
C THR A 4 3.21 3.13 9.85
N LEU A 5 3.30 2.41 8.73
CA LEU A 5 4.07 1.18 8.62
C LEU A 5 5.19 1.36 7.61
N MET A 6 6.35 0.77 7.89
CA MET A 6 7.47 0.71 6.95
C MET A 6 7.49 -0.67 6.28
N VAL A 7 7.39 -0.69 4.95
CA VAL A 7 7.41 -1.93 4.17
C VAL A 7 8.70 -2.02 3.39
N HIS A 8 9.47 -3.08 3.59
CA HIS A 8 10.67 -3.37 2.81
C HIS A 8 10.31 -4.27 1.63
N LYS A 9 10.48 -3.76 0.40
CA LYS A 9 10.19 -4.48 -0.86
C LYS A 9 11.02 -5.77 -0.96
N ASP A 10 10.37 -6.89 -1.26
CA ASP A 10 11.06 -8.15 -1.54
C ASP A 10 11.63 -8.13 -2.96
N SER A 11 12.87 -8.58 -3.13
CA SER A 11 13.56 -8.57 -4.43
C SER A 11 12.85 -9.40 -5.51
N SER A 12 12.14 -10.46 -5.12
CA SER A 12 11.47 -11.41 -6.02
C SER A 12 9.95 -11.28 -6.06
N SER A 13 9.33 -10.62 -5.07
CA SER A 13 7.87 -10.57 -4.91
C SER A 13 7.31 -9.16 -4.72
N GLY A 14 8.15 -8.13 -4.74
CA GLY A 14 7.73 -6.75 -4.53
C GLY A 14 7.15 -6.53 -3.13
N TYR A 15 6.11 -5.70 -3.02
CA TYR A 15 5.46 -5.42 -1.75
C TYR A 15 4.44 -6.49 -1.33
N GLY A 16 4.04 -7.39 -2.24
CA GLY A 16 3.11 -8.47 -1.92
C GLY A 16 1.70 -8.00 -1.54
N LEU A 17 1.22 -6.92 -2.15
CA LEU A 17 -0.12 -6.38 -1.96
C LEU A 17 -0.69 -5.92 -3.30
N THR A 18 -2.02 -5.95 -3.44
CA THR A 18 -2.73 -5.37 -4.58
C THR A 18 -3.56 -4.18 -4.11
N LEU A 19 -3.56 -3.10 -4.88
CA LEU A 19 -4.33 -1.89 -4.60
C LEU A 19 -5.55 -1.82 -5.50
N PHE A 20 -6.63 -1.22 -4.99
CA PHE A 20 -7.83 -0.91 -5.77
C PHE A 20 -8.44 0.42 -5.35
N GLY A 21 -9.33 0.96 -6.18
CA GLY A 21 -9.95 2.28 -5.98
C GLY A 21 -9.25 3.37 -6.78
N TYR A 22 -9.90 4.52 -6.86
CA TYR A 22 -9.41 5.68 -7.61
C TYR A 22 -9.00 6.81 -6.66
N CYS A 23 -9.93 7.29 -5.81
CA CYS A 23 -9.66 8.22 -4.71
C CYS A 23 -10.70 7.96 -3.59
N PRO A 24 -10.36 7.39 -2.43
CA PRO A 24 -9.01 6.95 -2.03
C PRO A 24 -8.67 5.55 -2.58
N VAL A 25 -7.40 5.18 -2.43
CA VAL A 25 -6.89 3.85 -2.76
C VAL A 25 -6.88 2.95 -1.52
N TYR A 26 -7.21 1.68 -1.72
CA TYR A 26 -7.38 0.68 -0.68
C TYR A 26 -6.53 -0.54 -0.95
N VAL A 27 -6.18 -1.27 0.11
CA VAL A 27 -5.55 -2.59 0.00
C VAL A 27 -6.61 -3.63 -0.33
N GLN A 28 -6.51 -4.23 -1.51
CA GLN A 28 -7.44 -5.28 -1.96
C GLN A 28 -7.08 -6.63 -1.34
N THR A 29 -5.82 -7.03 -1.50
CA THR A 29 -5.29 -8.32 -1.04
C THR A 29 -3.90 -8.14 -0.48
N VAL A 30 -3.56 -9.00 0.48
CA VAL A 30 -2.22 -9.09 1.05
C VAL A 30 -1.72 -10.51 0.90
N LYS A 31 -0.57 -10.69 0.24
CA LYS A 31 0.06 -12.00 0.06
C LYS A 31 0.58 -12.51 1.40
N ALA A 32 0.11 -13.68 1.83
CA ALA A 32 0.59 -14.33 3.04
C ALA A 32 2.12 -14.46 3.05
N ARG A 33 2.75 -14.08 4.17
CA ARG A 33 4.21 -14.03 4.37
C ARG A 33 4.95 -13.06 3.44
N GLY A 34 4.25 -12.25 2.64
CA GLY A 34 4.84 -11.20 1.81
C GLY A 34 5.27 -9.98 2.61
N ALA A 35 5.96 -9.03 1.97
CA ALA A 35 6.46 -7.83 2.62
C ALA A 35 5.38 -7.04 3.37
N ALA A 36 4.22 -6.80 2.75
CA ALA A 36 3.09 -6.12 3.37
C ALA A 36 2.53 -6.84 4.61
N ASP A 37 2.39 -8.17 4.54
CA ASP A 37 1.91 -8.99 5.66
C ASP A 37 2.87 -8.90 6.85
N ARG A 38 4.18 -8.99 6.59
CA ARG A 38 5.23 -8.86 7.62
C ARG A 38 5.28 -7.46 8.23
N ALA A 39 4.96 -6.42 7.46
CA ALA A 39 4.83 -5.06 7.96
C ALA A 39 3.53 -4.84 8.75
N GLY A 40 2.56 -5.75 8.65
CA GLY A 40 1.29 -5.69 9.38
C GLY A 40 0.12 -5.05 8.62
N ILE A 41 0.28 -4.77 7.32
CA ILE A 41 -0.82 -4.25 6.47
C ILE A 41 -1.92 -5.31 6.35
N LYS A 42 -3.18 -4.87 6.38
CA LYS A 42 -4.35 -5.74 6.24
C LYS A 42 -5.20 -5.35 5.04
N GLU A 43 -5.94 -6.34 4.56
CA GLU A 43 -6.96 -6.10 3.54
C GLU A 43 -7.98 -5.09 4.05
N ARG A 44 -8.46 -4.22 3.15
CA ARG A 44 -9.38 -3.10 3.42
C ARG A 44 -8.75 -1.90 4.13
N ASP A 45 -7.46 -1.92 4.42
CA ASP A 45 -6.76 -0.71 4.86
C ASP A 45 -6.84 0.38 3.78
N ILE A 46 -7.00 1.64 4.22
CA ILE A 46 -7.05 2.81 3.36
C ILE A 46 -5.67 3.45 3.32
N ILE A 47 -5.15 3.72 2.13
CA ILE A 47 -3.88 4.40 1.99
C ILE A 47 -4.11 5.91 2.05
N LEU A 48 -3.62 6.53 3.12
CA LEU A 48 -3.69 7.97 3.31
C LEU A 48 -2.42 8.68 2.87
N GLN A 49 -1.27 8.00 3.00
CA GLN A 49 0.05 8.58 2.75
C GLN A 49 1.03 7.53 2.22
N VAL A 50 1.86 7.89 1.25
CA VAL A 50 2.96 7.08 0.71
C VAL A 50 4.23 7.92 0.71
N ASN A 51 5.32 7.42 1.31
CA ASN A 51 6.62 8.10 1.33
C ASN A 51 6.55 9.58 1.76
N GLY A 52 5.71 9.88 2.76
CA GLY A 52 5.51 11.24 3.26
C GLY A 52 4.51 12.09 2.46
N ARG A 53 3.99 11.62 1.33
CA ARG A 53 3.02 12.35 0.49
C ARG A 53 1.60 11.89 0.78
N ASN A 54 0.69 12.84 1.05
CA ASN A 54 -0.73 12.55 1.17
C ASN A 54 -1.27 12.09 -0.20
N VAL A 55 -2.02 10.99 -0.21
CA VAL A 55 -2.59 10.38 -1.41
C VAL A 55 -4.12 10.21 -1.37
N THR A 56 -4.82 10.84 -0.42
CA THR A 56 -6.28 10.66 -0.27
C THR A 56 -7.08 11.10 -1.48
N GLU A 57 -6.53 12.04 -2.26
CA GLU A 57 -7.12 12.56 -3.51
C GLU A 57 -6.32 12.15 -4.76
N ALA A 58 -5.25 11.36 -4.61
CA ALA A 58 -4.43 10.91 -5.72
C ALA A 58 -5.10 9.73 -6.43
N SER A 59 -5.04 9.71 -7.77
CA SER A 59 -5.56 8.60 -8.57
C SER A 59 -4.74 7.33 -8.34
N HIS A 60 -5.31 6.18 -8.75
CA HIS A 60 -4.60 4.90 -8.73
C HIS A 60 -3.19 5.00 -9.35
N ASP A 61 -3.09 5.57 -10.54
CA ASP A 61 -1.82 5.68 -11.29
C ASP A 61 -0.80 6.55 -10.53
N GLN A 62 -1.25 7.67 -9.96
CA GLN A 62 -0.39 8.54 -9.15
C GLN A 62 0.13 7.83 -7.90
N VAL A 63 -0.73 7.04 -7.23
CA VAL A 63 -0.32 6.26 -6.06
C VAL A 63 0.71 5.19 -6.44
N VAL A 64 0.51 4.50 -7.57
CA VAL A 64 1.46 3.51 -8.08
C VAL A 64 2.81 4.16 -8.37
N ASP A 65 2.83 5.33 -9.02
CA ASP A 65 4.07 6.07 -9.30
C ASP A 65 4.87 6.46 -8.04
N PHE A 66 4.19 6.66 -6.91
CA PHE A 66 4.87 6.95 -5.64
C PHE A 66 5.46 5.72 -4.94
N ILE A 67 5.07 4.51 -5.35
CA ILE A 67 5.47 3.23 -4.74
C ILE A 67 6.63 2.55 -5.49
N GLN A 68 6.72 2.74 -6.82
CA GLN A 68 7.60 1.98 -7.72
C GLN A 68 9.08 1.98 -7.31
#